data_AF-A0A9P7CKZ6-F1
#
_entry.id   AF-A0A9P7CKZ6-F1
#
_cell.length_a   1.000
_cell.length_b   1.000
_cell.length_c   1.000
_cell.angle_alpha   90.00
_cell.angle_beta   90.00
_cell.angle_gamma   90.00
#
_symmetry.space_group_name_H-M   'P 1'
#
loop_
_entity.id
_entity.type
_entity.pdbx_description
1 polymer ?
#
loop_
_entity_poly.entity_id
_entity_poly.type
_entity_poly.pdbx_seq_one_letter_code
_entity_poly.pdbx_strand_id
1 'polypeptide(L)'
;MGHLITLATCSLNQWALDFEGNLKRILESIYIAKERGAKIRVGPELEVSGYGCYDHFFEGDTYLHSWEVIAEILKSDASNDMILDIGM
;
A
#
# COMPACT_ATOMS: atom_id res chain seq x y z
N MET A 1 20.30 -15.54 20.81
CA MET A 1 18.93 -15.28 21.29
C MET A 1 18.18 -14.67 20.12
N GLY A 2 17.10 -15.29 19.62
CA GLY A 2 16.40 -14.77 18.45
C GLY A 2 15.58 -13.53 18.80
N HIS A 3 15.62 -12.51 17.94
CA HIS A 3 14.71 -11.36 18.05
C HIS A 3 13.37 -11.75 17.42
N LEU A 4 12.29 -11.70 18.21
CA LEU A 4 10.94 -11.93 17.69
C LEU A 4 10.48 -10.72 16.88
N ILE A 5 9.73 -10.97 15.82
CA ILE A 5 9.14 -9.94 14.96
C ILE A 5 7.65 -10.23 14.76
N THR A 6 6.86 -9.15 14.72
CA THR A 6 5.45 -9.19 14.30
C THR A 6 5.37 -8.69 12.87
N LEU A 7 4.78 -9.50 11.98
CA LEU A 7 4.51 -9.15 10.59
C LEU A 7 2.99 -9.09 10.38
N ALA A 8 2.55 -8.13 9.57
CA ALA A 8 1.19 -8.01 9.12
C ALA A 8 1.10 -8.28 7.61
N THR A 9 0.09 -9.03 7.21
CA THR A 9 -0.40 -9.09 5.83
C THR A 9 -1.84 -8.59 5.80
N CYS A 10 -2.31 -8.14 4.65
CA CYS A 10 -3.68 -7.67 4.48
C CYS A 10 -4.23 -8.10 3.11
N SER A 11 -5.56 -8.18 3.05
CA SER A 11 -6.30 -8.32 1.81
C SER A 11 -7.16 -7.08 1.66
N LEU A 12 -6.93 -6.30 0.61
CA LEU A 12 -7.64 -5.05 0.37
C LEU A 12 -8.62 -5.23 -0.79
N ASN A 13 -9.81 -4.66 -0.64
CA ASN A 13 -10.80 -4.62 -1.70
C ASN A 13 -10.53 -3.40 -2.61
N GLN A 14 -9.44 -3.48 -3.37
CA GLN A 14 -9.03 -2.41 -4.28
C GLN A 14 -9.92 -2.36 -5.51
N TRP A 15 -9.98 -1.17 -6.11
CA TRP A 15 -10.68 -0.96 -7.36
C TRP A 15 -9.70 -0.38 -8.37
N ALA A 16 -9.63 -0.99 -9.56
CA ALA A 16 -8.81 -0.51 -10.66
C ALA A 16 -9.04 0.99 -10.91
N LEU A 17 -7.95 1.76 -10.93
CA LEU A 17 -7.89 3.21 -11.14
C LEU A 17 -8.51 4.09 -10.04
N ASP A 18 -9.03 3.51 -8.95
CA ASP A 18 -9.52 4.26 -7.78
C ASP A 18 -8.35 4.67 -6.87
N PHE A 19 -7.43 5.51 -7.37
CA PHE A 19 -6.21 5.89 -6.64
C PHE A 19 -6.51 6.49 -5.26
N GLU A 20 -7.55 7.33 -5.15
CA GLU A 20 -7.95 7.94 -3.88
C GLU A 20 -8.48 6.89 -2.89
N GLY A 21 -9.37 6.00 -3.32
CA GLY A 21 -9.91 4.95 -2.47
C GLY A 21 -8.86 3.89 -2.10
N ASN A 22 -8.00 3.52 -3.05
CA ASN A 22 -6.91 2.57 -2.83
C ASN A 22 -5.91 3.13 -1.82
N LEU A 23 -5.52 4.41 -1.93
CA LEU A 23 -4.69 5.10 -0.94
C LEU A 23 -5.31 5.04 0.46
N LYS A 24 -6.60 5.36 0.60
CA LYS A 24 -7.31 5.31 1.90
C LYS A 24 -7.26 3.91 2.53
N ARG A 25 -7.50 2.85 1.74
CA ARG A 25 -7.46 1.46 2.20
C ARG A 25 -6.05 1.01 2.58
N ILE A 26 -5.03 1.45 1.83
CA ILE A 26 -3.62 1.17 2.14
C ILE A 26 -3.26 1.82 3.47
N LEU A 27 -3.50 3.12 3.64
CA LEU A 27 -3.21 3.86 4.88
C LEU A 27 -3.90 3.23 6.10
N GLU A 28 -5.19 2.90 5.98
CA GLU A 28 -5.93 2.24 7.07
C GLU A 28 -5.27 0.91 7.47
N SER A 29 -4.87 0.08 6.50
CA SER A 29 -4.19 -1.19 6.80
C SER A 29 -2.82 -0.99 7.47
N ILE A 30 -2.11 0.09 7.13
CA ILE A 30 -0.83 0.46 7.75
C ILE A 30 -1.06 0.87 9.21
N TYR A 31 -2.07 1.71 9.47
CA TYR A 31 -2.41 2.13 10.83
C TYR A 31 -2.83 0.95 11.71
N ILE A 32 -3.66 0.03 11.20
CA ILE A 32 -4.03 -1.21 11.91
C ILE A 32 -2.80 -2.08 12.21
N ALA A 33 -1.88 -2.22 11.25
CA ALA A 33 -0.64 -3.00 11.44
C ALA A 33 0.25 -2.38 12.53
N LYS A 34 0.37 -1.04 12.54
CA LYS A 34 1.11 -0.29 13.56
C LYS A 34 0.51 -0.46 14.95
N GLU A 35 -0.81 -0.30 15.07
CA GLU A 35 -1.53 -0.49 16.34
C GLU A 35 -1.30 -1.89 16.93
N ARG A 36 -1.16 -2.89 16.06
CA ARG A 36 -0.85 -4.29 16.42
C ARG A 36 0.64 -4.58 16.63
N GLY A 37 1.50 -3.56 16.57
CA GLY A 37 2.93 -3.68 16.82
C GLY A 37 3.72 -4.37 15.70
N ALA A 38 3.21 -4.39 14.47
CA ALA A 38 3.94 -4.94 13.34
C ALA A 38 5.18 -4.10 13.00
N LYS A 39 6.22 -4.77 12.50
CA LYS A 39 7.45 -4.15 11.97
C LYS A 39 7.55 -4.23 10.45
N ILE A 40 6.72 -5.07 9.84
CA ILE A 40 6.58 -5.22 8.41
C ILE A 40 5.09 -5.32 8.09
N ARG A 41 4.61 -4.57 7.10
CA ARG A 41 3.28 -4.72 6.49
C ARG A 41 3.46 -5.07 5.03
N VAL A 42 2.84 -6.18 4.60
CA VAL A 42 2.84 -6.66 3.21
C VAL A 42 1.43 -6.53 2.63
N GLY A 43 1.31 -5.76 1.55
CA GLY A 43 0.05 -5.58 0.81
C GLY A 43 -0.15 -6.61 -0.31
N PRO A 44 -1.33 -6.60 -0.94
CA PRO A 44 -1.58 -7.35 -2.18
C PRO A 44 -0.76 -6.83 -3.37
N GLU A 45 -0.70 -7.65 -4.42
CA GLU A 45 -0.13 -7.28 -5.71
C GLU A 45 -0.86 -6.07 -6.33
N LEU A 46 -0.09 -5.11 -6.86
CA LEU A 46 -0.58 -3.90 -7.55
C LEU A 46 -1.69 -3.17 -6.78
N GLU A 47 -1.59 -3.09 -5.46
CA GLU A 47 -2.64 -2.52 -4.63
C GLU A 47 -2.84 -1.01 -4.84
N VAL A 48 -1.84 -0.28 -5.35
CA VAL A 48 -1.95 1.16 -5.61
C VAL A 48 -2.90 1.44 -6.78
N SER A 49 -2.63 0.84 -7.92
CA SER A 49 -3.43 0.97 -9.15
C SER A 49 -4.69 0.09 -9.11
N GLY A 50 -4.63 -1.03 -8.38
CA GLY A 50 -5.58 -2.13 -8.44
C GLY A 50 -5.18 -3.11 -9.54
N TYR A 51 -5.06 -4.40 -9.20
CA TYR A 51 -4.58 -5.44 -10.12
C TYR A 51 -5.30 -5.46 -11.49
N GLY A 52 -6.61 -5.22 -11.51
CA GLY A 52 -7.47 -5.33 -12.68
C GLY A 52 -7.46 -4.11 -13.62
N CYS A 53 -6.34 -3.42 -13.79
CA CYS A 53 -6.25 -2.27 -14.72
C CYS A 53 -6.17 -2.67 -16.21
N TYR A 54 -5.80 -3.90 -16.55
CA TYR A 54 -5.70 -4.39 -17.93
C TYR A 54 -4.87 -3.43 -18.83
N ASP A 55 -5.40 -3.04 -19.99
CA ASP A 55 -4.69 -2.20 -20.96
C ASP A 55 -4.42 -0.76 -20.45
N HIS A 56 -5.02 -0.34 -19.33
CA HIS A 56 -4.64 0.93 -18.69
C HIS A 56 -3.17 0.94 -18.23
N PHE A 57 -2.52 -0.22 -18.10
CA PHE A 57 -1.06 -0.26 -17.89
C PHE A 57 -0.25 0.27 -19.08
N PHE A 58 -0.85 0.48 -20.27
CA PHE A 58 -0.20 1.17 -21.39
C PHE A 58 -0.38 2.70 -21.32
N GLU A 59 -1.15 3.22 -20.37
CA GLU A 59 -1.40 4.64 -20.18
C GLU A 59 -0.40 5.24 -19.19
N GLY A 60 0.25 6.34 -19.57
CA GLY A 60 1.21 7.03 -18.70
C GLY A 60 0.59 7.50 -17.38
N ASP A 61 -0.71 7.82 -17.39
CA ASP A 61 -1.44 8.31 -16.22
C ASP A 61 -1.54 7.24 -15.13
N THR A 62 -1.62 5.95 -15.47
CA THR A 62 -1.62 4.86 -14.48
C THR A 62 -0.33 4.89 -13.66
N TYR A 63 0.82 5.10 -14.31
CA TYR A 63 2.10 5.24 -13.61
C TYR A 63 2.20 6.54 -12.83
N LEU A 64 1.78 7.66 -13.43
CA LEU A 64 1.83 8.97 -12.79
C LEU A 64 1.05 8.98 -11.46
N HIS A 65 -0.21 8.56 -11.50
CA HIS A 65 -1.06 8.54 -10.31
C HIS A 65 -0.63 7.49 -9.30
N SER A 66 -0.05 6.37 -9.75
CA SER A 66 0.56 5.41 -8.83
C SER A 66 1.74 6.03 -8.06
N TRP A 67 2.60 6.81 -8.74
CA TRP A 67 3.68 7.55 -8.08
C TRP A 67 3.17 8.63 -7.12
N GLU A 68 2.09 9.32 -7.45
CA GLU A 68 1.46 10.30 -6.55
C GLU A 68 0.94 9.63 -5.28
N VAL A 69 0.31 8.46 -5.38
CA VAL A 69 -0.13 7.67 -4.21
C VAL A 69 1.06 7.27 -3.33
N ILE A 70 2.16 6.78 -3.93
CA ILE A 70 3.39 6.45 -3.18
C ILE A 70 3.95 7.70 -2.48
N ALA A 71 3.97 8.84 -3.15
CA ALA A 71 4.42 10.10 -2.57
C ALA A 71 3.56 10.52 -1.36
N GLU A 72 2.24 10.34 -1.43
CA GLU A 72 1.35 10.62 -0.29
C GLU A 72 1.58 9.67 0.89
N ILE A 73 1.83 8.37 0.64
CA ILE A 73 2.18 7.41 1.70
C ILE A 73 3.49 7.80 2.38
N LEU A 74 4.50 8.23 1.61
CA LEU A 74 5.80 8.67 2.13
C LEU A 74 5.72 9.98 2.93
N LYS A 75 4.80 10.89 2.59
CA LYS A 75 4.55 12.12 3.35
C LYS A 75 3.77 11.87 4.65
N SER A 76 3.02 10.77 4.71
CA SER A 76 2.24 10.39 5.89
C SER A 76 3.13 9.80 6.98
N ASP A 77 2.72 10.04 8.24
CA ASP A 77 3.30 9.39 9.41
C ASP A 77 3.10 7.86 9.42
N ALA A 78 2.21 7.35 8.57
CA ALA A 78 1.99 5.93 8.30
C ALA A 78 3.31 5.22 7.94
N SER A 79 4.22 5.88 7.20
CA SER A 79 5.50 5.30 6.74
C SER A 79 6.62 5.24 7.79
N ASN A 80 6.47 5.88 8.95
CA ASN A 80 7.52 5.92 9.96
C ASN A 80 7.68 4.58 10.72
N ASP A 81 8.91 4.16 11.01
CA ASP A 81 9.26 3.05 11.92
C ASP A 81 8.68 1.66 11.60
N MET A 82 8.20 1.45 10.36
CA MET A 82 7.71 0.16 9.87
C MET A 82 8.08 -0.02 8.40
N ILE A 83 8.52 -1.23 8.01
CA ILE A 83 8.76 -1.55 6.61
C ILE A 83 7.42 -1.78 5.91
N LEU A 84 7.23 -1.14 4.77
CA LEU A 84 6.05 -1.29 3.92
C LEU A 84 6.45 -1.94 2.60
N ASP A 85 5.81 -3.06 2.28
CA ASP A 85 5.86 -3.70 0.97
C ASP A 85 4.54 -3.39 0.25
N ILE A 86 4.64 -2.64 -0.86
CA ILE A 86 3.53 -2.05 -1.60
C ILE A 86 3.71 -2.32 -3.10
N GLY A 87 2.69 -2.87 -3.74
CA GLY A 87 2.66 -3.08 -5.19
C GLY A 87 2.05 -1.89 -5.93
N MET A 88 2.71 -1.43 -7.00
CA MET A 88 2.23 -0.38 -7.91
C MET A 88 2.30 -0.81 -9.37
#